data_AF-A0A2J0KK54-F1
#
_entry.id   AF-A0A2J0KK54-F1
#
_cell.length_a   1.000
_cell.length_b   1.000
_cell.length_c   1.000
_cell.angle_alpha   90.00
_cell.angle_beta   90.00
_cell.angle_gamma   90.00
#
_symmetry.space_group_name_H-M   'P 1'
#
loop_
_entity.id
_entity.type
_entity.pdbx_description
1 polymer ?
#
loop_
_entity_poly.entity_id
_entity_poly.type
_entity_poly.pdbx_seq_one_letter_code
_entity_poly.pdbx_strand_id
1 'polypeptide(L)'
;MKYDLENRTRKFSKAIIQFLLKIKKHRINDSMISRLIRSAMSVGANYCEANGASSKKYFNNKNIYLQKINTGNKVLDRNVSGV
;
A
#
# COMPACT_ATOMS: atom_id res chain seq x y z
N MET A 1 2.00 22.81 6.23
CA MET A 1 0.92 22.32 5.35
C MET A 1 0.29 21.08 5.98
N LYS A 2 -1.02 21.10 6.25
CA LYS A 2 -1.76 19.92 6.73
C LYS A 2 -2.07 19.04 5.52
N TYR A 3 -1.36 17.94 5.35
CA TYR A 3 -1.64 16.99 4.27
C TYR A 3 -2.94 16.23 4.60
N ASP A 4 -4.01 16.52 3.85
CA ASP A 4 -5.31 15.86 3.98
C ASP A 4 -5.28 14.47 3.31
N LEU A 5 -4.55 13.54 3.93
CA LEU A 5 -4.43 12.17 3.44
C LEU A 5 -5.78 11.43 3.46
N GLU A 6 -6.59 11.65 4.49
CA GLU A 6 -7.90 11.01 4.63
C GLU A 6 -8.80 11.30 3.43
N ASN A 7 -8.92 12.57 3.05
CA ASN A 7 -9.76 12.93 1.91
C ASN A 7 -9.17 12.44 0.58
N ARG A 8 -7.84 12.38 0.46
CA ARG A 8 -7.17 11.85 -0.74
C ARG A 8 -7.40 10.36 -0.90
N THR A 9 -7.24 9.56 0.15
CA THR A 9 -7.49 8.11 0.10
C THR A 9 -8.95 7.82 -0.19
N ARG A 10 -9.89 8.56 0.44
CA ARG A 10 -11.33 8.45 0.16
C ARG A 10 -11.69 8.79 -1.29
N LYS A 11 -11.17 9.89 -1.83
CA LYS A 11 -11.40 10.30 -3.23
C LYS A 11 -10.84 9.26 -4.21
N PHE A 12 -9.65 8.73 -3.93
CA PHE A 12 -9.03 7.68 -4.74
C PHE A 12 -9.89 6.42 -4.79
N SER A 13 -10.32 5.88 -3.64
CA SER A 13 -11.18 4.69 -3.59
C SER A 13 -12.49 4.90 -4.36
N LYS A 14 -13.13 6.07 -4.19
CA LYS A 14 -14.36 6.42 -4.92
C LYS A 14 -14.14 6.46 -6.44
N ALA A 15 -13.03 7.05 -6.89
CA ALA A 15 -12.69 7.12 -8.31
C ALA A 15 -12.47 5.73 -8.93
N ILE A 16 -11.79 4.83 -8.22
CA ILE A 16 -11.59 3.44 -8.69
C ILE A 16 -12.91 2.70 -8.80
N ILE A 17 -13.80 2.81 -7.80
CA ILE A 17 -15.13 2.18 -7.87
C ILE A 17 -15.92 2.72 -9.06
N GLN A 18 -15.96 4.04 -9.24
CA GLN A 18 -16.66 4.66 -10.37
C GLN A 18 -16.07 4.27 -11.72
N PHE A 19 -14.76 4.08 -11.81
CA PHE A 19 -14.10 3.58 -13.01
C PHE A 19 -14.49 2.12 -13.30
N LEU A 20 -14.41 1.25 -12.28
CA LEU A 20 -14.73 -0.17 -12.41
C LEU A 20 -16.20 -0.42 -12.80
N LEU A 21 -17.13 0.41 -12.29
CA LEU A 21 -18.56 0.32 -12.65
C LEU A 21 -18.85 0.61 -14.13
N LYS A 22 -17.94 1.30 -14.84
CA LYS A 22 -18.09 1.58 -16.28
C LYS A 22 -17.57 0.44 -17.15
N ILE A 23 -16.82 -0.51 -16.58
CA ILE A 23 -16.23 -1.62 -17.32
C ILE A 23 -17.30 -2.70 -17.51
N LYS A 24 -17.54 -3.10 -18.77
CA LYS A 24 -18.37 -4.26 -19.08
C LYS A 24 -17.71 -5.52 -18.52
N LYS A 25 -18.40 -6.23 -17.62
CA LYS A 25 -17.90 -7.49 -17.05
C LYS A 25 -17.69 -8.55 -18.13
N HIS A 26 -16.55 -9.22 -18.06
CA HIS A 26 -16.17 -10.33 -18.92
C HIS A 26 -15.34 -11.34 -18.10
N ARG A 27 -15.37 -12.63 -18.42
CA ARG A 27 -14.60 -13.64 -17.66
C ARG A 27 -13.11 -13.30 -17.54
N ILE A 28 -12.55 -12.70 -18.58
CA ILE A 28 -11.12 -12.31 -18.62
C ILE A 28 -10.80 -11.16 -17.66
N ASN A 29 -11.73 -10.21 -17.46
CA ASN A 29 -11.46 -9.03 -16.64
C ASN A 29 -11.90 -9.16 -15.17
N ASP A 30 -12.67 -10.19 -14.82
CA ASP A 30 -13.20 -10.36 -13.46
C ASP A 30 -12.10 -10.50 -12.39
N SER A 31 -11.03 -11.24 -12.70
CA SER A 31 -9.84 -11.35 -11.84
C SER A 31 -9.11 -10.01 -11.69
N MET A 32 -8.98 -9.24 -12.77
CA MET A 32 -8.34 -7.92 -12.71
C MET A 32 -9.17 -6.92 -11.90
N ILE A 33 -10.49 -6.89 -12.11
CA ILE A 33 -11.41 -6.02 -11.37
C ILE A 33 -11.33 -6.33 -9.87
N SER A 34 -11.39 -7.61 -9.49
CA SER A 34 -11.33 -8.01 -8.07
C SER A 34 -9.98 -7.71 -7.42
N ARG A 35 -8.86 -7.82 -8.16
CA ARG A 35 -7.54 -7.44 -7.65
C ARG A 35 -7.38 -5.93 -7.52
N LEU A 36 -7.86 -5.17 -8.50
CA LEU A 36 -7.78 -3.71 -8.51
C LEU A 36 -8.60 -3.09 -7.38
N ILE A 37 -9.82 -3.59 -7.13
CA ILE A 37 -10.64 -3.05 -6.05
C ILE A 37 -10.00 -3.34 -4.69
N ARG A 38 -9.46 -4.55 -4.47
CA ARG A 38 -8.78 -4.89 -3.20
C ARG A 38 -7.53 -4.03 -2.97
N SER A 39 -6.69 -3.86 -4.00
CA SER A 39 -5.48 -3.03 -3.87
C SER A 39 -5.83 -1.57 -3.61
N ALA A 40 -6.86 -1.03 -4.27
CA ALA A 40 -7.30 0.34 -4.05
C ALA A 40 -7.89 0.58 -2.65
N MET A 41 -8.66 -0.38 -2.12
CA MET A 41 -9.21 -0.28 -0.77
C MET A 41 -8.15 -0.46 0.32
N SER A 42 -7.11 -1.26 0.08
CA SER A 42 -5.99 -1.43 1.02
C SER A 42 -5.27 -0.11 1.32
N VAL A 43 -5.21 0.84 0.39
CA VAL A 43 -4.60 2.17 0.63
C VAL A 43 -5.35 2.93 1.74
N GLY A 44 -6.68 2.94 1.69
CA GLY A 44 -7.52 3.57 2.72
C GLY A 44 -7.44 2.83 4.05
N ALA A 45 -7.50 1.50 4.02
CA ALA A 45 -7.37 0.66 5.22
C ALA A 45 -6.02 0.88 5.92
N ASN A 46 -4.91 0.84 5.19
CA ASN A 46 -3.57 1.08 5.75
C ASN A 46 -3.44 2.49 6.35
N TYR A 47 -4.09 3.49 5.75
CA TYR A 47 -4.13 4.83 6.32
C TYR A 47 -4.89 4.86 7.65
N CYS A 48 -6.08 4.26 7.70
CA CYS A 48 -6.87 4.16 8.92
C CYS A 48 -6.11 3.39 10.01
N GLU A 49 -5.44 2.29 9.66
CA GLU A 49 -4.58 1.53 10.57
C GLU A 49 -3.42 2.37 11.08
N ALA A 50 -2.70 3.11 10.22
CA ALA A 50 -1.61 3.96 10.65
C ALA A 50 -2.08 5.13 11.54
N ASN A 51 -3.26 5.68 11.25
CA ASN A 51 -3.86 6.76 12.03
C ASN A 51 -4.41 6.25 13.38
N GLY A 52 -4.96 5.03 13.42
CA GLY A 52 -5.45 4.37 14.64
C GLY A 52 -4.35 3.70 15.48
N ALA A 53 -3.24 3.30 14.87
CA ALA A 53 -2.05 2.77 15.54
C ALA A 53 -1.23 3.87 16.24
N SER A 54 -1.83 5.04 16.48
CA SER A 54 -1.24 6.18 17.18
C SER A 54 -0.99 5.91 18.67
N SER A 55 -0.17 4.91 18.98
CA SER A 55 1.00 5.20 19.80
C SER A 55 2.13 5.54 18.84
N LYS A 56 2.60 6.79 18.89
CA LYS A 56 3.70 7.37 18.07
C LYS A 56 4.94 6.46 17.97
N LYS A 57 5.10 5.54 18.92
CA LYS A 57 6.17 4.54 19.02
C LYS A 57 6.08 3.42 17.98
N TYR A 58 4.89 2.99 17.55
CA TYR A 58 4.72 1.83 16.67
C TYR A 58 5.06 2.17 15.20
N PHE A 59 4.64 3.34 14.73
CA PHE A 59 4.94 3.80 13.37
C PHE A 59 6.45 3.96 13.11
N ASN A 60 7.19 4.53 14.07
CA ASN A 60 8.64 4.66 13.99
C ASN A 60 9.33 3.29 14.05
N ASN A 61 8.88 2.39 14.92
CA ASN A 61 9.46 1.04 15.01
C ASN A 61 9.27 0.23 13.73
N LYS A 62 8.12 0.32 13.05
CA LYS A 62 7.89 -0.41 11.79
C LYS A 62 8.76 0.13 10.66
N ASN A 63 8.90 1.45 10.52
CA ASN A 63 9.79 2.04 9.50
C ASN A 63 11.28 1.72 9.76
N ILE A 64 11.71 1.68 11.02
CA ILE A 64 13.08 1.26 11.38
C ILE A 64 13.28 -0.24 11.10
N TYR A 65 12.29 -1.09 11.42
CA TYR A 65 12.35 -2.52 11.15
C TYR A 65 12.45 -2.80 9.64
N LEU A 66 11.65 -2.12 8.82
CA LEU A 66 11.70 -2.21 7.36
C LEU A 66 13.04 -1.73 6.77
N GLN A 67 13.66 -0.71 7.36
CA GLN A 67 15.02 -0.29 6.99
C GLN A 67 16.07 -1.33 7.38
N LYS A 68 15.95 -1.98 8.54
CA LYS A 68 16.88 -3.02 9.00
C LYS A 68 16.86 -4.26 8.10
N ILE A 69 15.69 -4.75 7.70
CA ILE A 69 15.58 -5.88 6.76
C ILE A 69 16.14 -5.52 5.36
N ASN A 70 15.89 -4.31 4.85
CA ASN A 70 16.46 -3.87 3.58
C ASN A 70 17.99 -3.68 3.65
N THR A 71 18.53 -3.34 4.82
CA THR A 71 19.98 -3.21 5.03
C THR A 71 20.65 -4.57 5.21
N GLY A 72 20.00 -5.51 5.91
CA GLY A 72 20.49 -6.89 6.08
C GLY A 72 20.55 -7.68 4.76
N ASN A 73 19.57 -7.52 3.88
CA ASN A 73 19.58 -8.18 2.57
C ASN A 73 20.66 -7.62 1.62
N LYS A 74 21.06 -6.35 1.76
CA LYS A 74 22.18 -5.75 1.00
C LYS A 74 23.58 -6.24 1.38
N VAL A 75 23.72 -6.97 2.49
CA VAL A 75 25.00 -7.56 2.92
C VAL A 75 25.18 -8.97 2.37
N LEU A 76 24.09 -9.70 2.09
CA LEU A 76 24.14 -11.05 1.52
C LEU A 76 24.41 -11.04 0.01
N ASP A 77 23.91 -10.04 -0.74
CA ASP A 77 24.13 -9.95 -2.19
C ASP A 77 25.53 -9.45 -2.59
N ARG A 78 26.31 -8.87 -1.65
CA ARG A 78 27.65 -8.33 -1.95
C ARG A 78 28.79 -9.35 -1.86
N ASN A 79 28.52 -10.58 -1.43
CA ASN A 79 29.52 -11.65 -1.31
C ASN A 79 29.44 -12.70 -2.44
N VAL A 80 28.68 -12.46 -3.52
CA VAL A 80 28.53 -13.44 -4.64
C VAL A 80 28.92 -12.86 -6.00
N SER A 81 29.61 -11.71 -6.04
CA SER A 81 29.97 -11.06 -7.32
C SER A 81 31.42 -10.54 -7.41
N GLY A 82 32.35 -11.06 -6.62
CA GLY A 82 33.77 -10.76 -6.82
C GLY A 82 34.69 -11.71 -6.06
N VAL A 83 35.47 -12.47 -6.84
CA VAL A 83 36.61 -13.33 -6.46
C VAL A 83 36.26 -14.69 -5.87
#